data_AF-A0A2V6WEN4-F1
#
_entry.id   AF-A0A2V6WEN4-F1
#
_cell.length_a   1.000
_cell.length_b   1.000
_cell.length_c   1.000
_cell.angle_alpha   90.00
_cell.angle_beta   90.00
_cell.angle_gamma   90.00
#
_symmetry.space_group_name_H-M   'P 1'
#
loop_
_entity.id
_entity.type
_entity.pdbx_description
1 polymer ?
#
loop_
_entity_poly.entity_id
_entity_poly.type
_entity_poly.pdbx_seq_one_letter_code
_entity_poly.pdbx_strand_id
1 'polypeptide(L)'
;MRVSTLRACAIAVLVVGAPATAAAHGDEASVASRAPLIALLALGAWLYARGVRRLGPRWPRRRVAAAAAGACTIAAALLSPLDTLAASSITAHMAQHTLLILVAAPLLALGRPIAVMAAALPRAPRAGRLLATPRPGVACGAHAAALWLWHLPPLYDIALARPWVHALAHATLLGTATLLWWSVARGRARVIGALWLFITAFHAGGLGALLALSSRPWFAGASLEDQQLGGLLMWVPAGALLTAIALALLAGWLRAGAASVSASRFGVVIVATLAAAALSACDQAGPTATTMAAGDPSRGREALRTYGCVTCHTIPGVPNAAGAVGPPLTQLARRAYIAGAPNDPDHLVRFIAHPRQERPGTPMPELGVSDHDARDMAAYLYTLR
;
A
#
# COMPACT_ATOMS: atom_id res chain seq x y z
N MET A 1 40.15 12.01 37.30
CA MET A 1 41.38 11.89 36.47
C MET A 1 41.41 10.52 35.83
N ARG A 2 41.54 10.52 34.49
CA ARG A 2 42.02 9.46 33.56
C ARG A 2 41.29 8.10 33.59
N VAL A 3 40.46 7.75 32.61
CA VAL A 3 40.71 7.45 31.17
C VAL A 3 41.28 6.04 30.97
N SER A 4 40.62 5.33 30.03
CA SER A 4 40.94 4.07 29.35
C SER A 4 40.56 2.80 30.13
N THR A 5 39.71 1.92 29.60
CA THR A 5 39.69 1.32 28.26
C THR A 5 38.26 0.91 27.89
N LEU A 6 37.67 1.48 26.84
CA LEU A 6 37.43 0.86 25.52
C LEU A 6 36.63 -0.46 25.55
N ARG A 7 35.47 -0.44 24.86
CA ARG A 7 34.58 -1.56 24.45
C ARG A 7 33.55 -2.05 25.46
N ALA A 8 32.41 -1.36 25.52
CA ALA A 8 31.12 -2.01 25.76
C ALA A 8 30.11 -1.40 24.79
N CYS A 9 30.01 -2.06 23.64
CA CYS A 9 29.24 -1.72 22.45
C CYS A 9 27.87 -1.09 22.73
N ALA A 10 27.65 0.03 22.04
CA ALA A 10 26.44 0.39 21.30
C ALA A 10 25.24 -0.54 21.54
N ILE A 11 24.15 0.01 22.09
CA ILE A 11 22.75 -0.23 21.69
C ILE A 11 21.90 0.66 22.60
N ALA A 12 21.36 1.73 22.02
CA ALA A 12 19.95 2.13 22.10
C ALA A 12 19.82 3.64 21.83
N VAL A 13 19.19 3.94 20.70
CA VAL A 13 18.69 5.25 20.26
C VAL A 13 19.76 6.19 19.70
N LEU A 14 19.93 6.11 18.38
CA LEU A 14 20.27 7.27 17.57
C LEU A 14 19.37 7.29 16.33
N VAL A 15 18.60 8.37 16.28
CA VAL A 15 18.08 9.03 15.08
C VAL A 15 19.27 9.38 14.16
N VAL A 16 19.08 9.22 12.85
CA VAL A 16 19.97 9.59 11.72
C VAL A 16 21.23 8.72 11.55
N GLY A 17 21.31 8.04 10.41
CA GLY A 17 22.48 7.30 9.94
C GLY A 17 22.24 6.52 8.64
N ALA A 18 21.99 7.22 7.54
CA ALA A 18 22.54 6.83 6.24
C ALA A 18 23.96 7.47 6.17
N PRO A 19 24.98 6.91 5.49
CA PRO A 19 24.88 6.56 4.07
C PRO A 19 25.69 5.33 3.58
N ALA A 20 25.38 4.93 2.33
CA ALA A 20 26.27 4.36 1.31
C ALA A 20 27.02 3.04 1.58
N THR A 21 26.60 1.99 0.87
CA THR A 21 27.53 1.18 0.06
C THR A 21 27.11 1.28 -1.39
N ALA A 22 28.05 1.73 -2.22
CA ALA A 22 27.90 1.96 -3.64
C ALA A 22 27.90 0.64 -4.45
N ALA A 23 27.05 0.64 -5.48
CA ALA A 23 27.12 0.01 -6.80
C ALA A 23 27.80 -1.36 -7.01
N ALA A 24 27.02 -2.32 -7.53
CA ALA A 24 27.42 -3.17 -8.66
C ALA A 24 26.16 -3.55 -9.47
N HIS A 25 26.28 -3.53 -10.80
CA HIS A 25 25.20 -3.74 -11.77
C HIS A 25 24.68 -5.18 -11.82
N GLY A 26 23.37 -5.32 -12.07
CA GLY A 26 22.74 -6.55 -12.58
C GLY A 26 22.14 -7.46 -11.50
N ASP A 27 20.81 -7.56 -11.48
CA ASP A 27 19.95 -8.55 -10.78
C ASP A 27 20.15 -8.85 -9.27
N GLU A 28 21.18 -8.31 -8.60
CA GLU A 28 21.45 -8.48 -7.16
C GLU A 28 20.83 -7.38 -6.26
N ALA A 29 19.80 -6.68 -6.73
CA ALA A 29 19.07 -5.69 -5.94
C ALA A 29 18.26 -6.31 -4.77
N SER A 30 18.33 -7.63 -4.55
CA SER A 30 17.29 -8.44 -3.88
C SER A 30 17.52 -8.80 -2.41
N VAL A 31 18.70 -8.59 -1.82
CA VAL A 31 18.94 -8.88 -0.37
C VAL A 31 19.75 -7.79 0.33
N ALA A 32 20.78 -7.23 -0.30
CA ALA A 32 21.66 -6.23 0.32
C ALA A 32 20.90 -4.93 0.71
N SER A 33 19.93 -4.52 -0.11
CA SER A 33 19.02 -3.40 0.16
C SER A 33 18.11 -3.64 1.36
N ARG A 34 17.74 -4.90 1.62
CA ARG A 34 16.81 -5.33 2.68
C ARG A 34 17.51 -5.76 3.97
N ALA A 35 18.82 -6.00 3.93
CA ALA A 35 19.61 -6.45 5.07
C ALA A 35 19.47 -5.57 6.33
N PRO A 36 19.47 -4.22 6.23
CA PRO A 36 19.29 -3.37 7.41
C PRO A 36 17.92 -3.58 8.08
N LEU A 37 16.85 -3.72 7.30
CA LEU A 37 15.51 -3.95 7.81
C LEU A 37 15.39 -5.33 8.47
N ILE A 38 15.92 -6.37 7.82
CA ILE A 38 15.95 -7.74 8.38
C ILE A 38 16.71 -7.74 9.71
N ALA A 39 17.87 -7.07 9.77
CA ALA A 39 18.65 -6.93 10.99
C ALA A 39 17.88 -6.21 12.11
N LEU A 40 17.16 -5.13 11.79
CA LEU A 40 16.31 -4.40 12.75
C LEU A 40 15.16 -5.26 13.28
N LEU A 41 14.47 -6.00 12.41
CA LEU A 41 13.40 -6.90 12.82
C LEU A 41 13.92 -8.06 13.69
N ALA A 42 15.04 -8.67 13.30
CA ALA A 42 15.68 -9.74 14.06
C ALA A 42 16.16 -9.26 15.44
N LEU A 43 16.82 -8.09 15.49
CA LEU A 43 17.25 -7.48 16.76
C LEU A 43 16.05 -7.15 17.65
N GLY A 44 14.99 -6.58 17.07
CA GLY A 44 13.74 -6.30 17.76
C GLY A 44 13.10 -7.54 18.36
N ALA A 45 12.99 -8.62 17.57
CA ALA A 45 12.45 -9.91 18.01
C ALA A 45 13.30 -10.54 19.12
N TRP A 46 14.63 -10.49 18.99
CA TRP A 46 15.55 -11.01 20.00
C TRP A 46 15.44 -10.24 21.33
N LEU A 47 15.46 -8.91 21.28
CA LEU A 47 15.27 -8.05 22.45
C LEU A 47 13.91 -8.28 23.11
N TYR A 48 12.84 -8.41 22.30
CA TYR A 48 11.50 -8.68 22.82
C TYR A 48 11.44 -10.05 23.50
N ALA A 49 11.97 -11.11 22.87
CA ALA A 49 12.02 -12.45 23.44
C ALA A 49 12.83 -12.49 24.75
N ARG A 50 13.99 -11.83 24.79
CA ARG A 50 14.80 -11.68 26.01
C ARG A 50 14.05 -10.92 27.11
N GLY A 51 13.34 -9.86 26.74
CA GLY A 51 12.48 -9.09 27.65
C GLY A 51 11.36 -9.92 28.25
N VAL A 52 10.64 -10.69 27.44
CA VAL A 52 9.58 -11.62 27.90
C VAL A 52 10.14 -12.66 28.86
N ARG A 53 11.30 -13.26 28.55
CA ARG A 53 11.96 -14.23 29.44
C ARG A 53 12.27 -13.63 30.82
N ARG A 54 12.68 -12.36 30.87
CA ARG A 54 12.96 -11.64 32.12
C ARG A 54 11.70 -11.22 32.89
N LEU A 55 10.65 -10.83 32.18
CA LEU A 55 9.35 -10.52 32.80
C LEU A 55 8.64 -11.79 33.33
N GLY A 56 9.08 -12.96 32.88
CA GLY A 56 8.66 -14.26 33.38
C GLY A 56 7.31 -14.72 32.81
N PRO A 57 6.80 -15.88 33.28
CA PRO A 57 5.63 -16.55 32.71
C PRO A 57 4.31 -15.78 32.88
N ARG A 58 4.28 -14.74 33.71
CA ARG A 58 3.11 -13.87 33.92
C ARG A 58 2.86 -12.92 32.75
N TRP A 59 3.81 -12.77 31.81
CA TRP A 59 3.58 -11.94 30.63
C TRP A 59 2.56 -12.59 29.68
N PRO A 60 1.48 -11.89 29.31
CA PRO A 60 0.36 -12.51 28.61
C PRO A 60 0.73 -12.90 27.17
N ARG A 61 0.51 -14.18 26.81
CA ARG A 61 0.78 -14.75 25.47
C ARG A 61 0.16 -13.95 24.33
N ARG A 62 -1.04 -13.40 24.51
CA ARG A 62 -1.71 -12.53 23.52
C ARG A 62 -0.88 -11.30 23.13
N ARG A 63 -0.07 -10.74 24.04
CA ARG A 63 0.81 -9.59 23.72
C ARG A 63 2.01 -10.02 22.91
N VAL A 64 2.54 -11.22 23.18
CA VAL A 64 3.61 -11.81 22.38
C VAL A 64 3.10 -12.09 20.96
N ALA A 65 1.92 -12.69 20.84
CA ALA A 65 1.27 -12.94 19.55
C ALA A 65 1.02 -11.62 18.78
N ALA A 66 0.51 -10.58 19.45
CA ALA A 66 0.33 -9.27 18.83
C ALA A 66 1.65 -8.64 18.36
N ALA A 67 2.72 -8.70 19.17
CA ALA A 67 4.03 -8.19 18.77
C ALA A 67 4.60 -8.94 17.56
N ALA A 68 4.48 -10.29 17.56
CA ALA A 68 4.92 -11.12 16.45
C ALA A 68 4.11 -10.83 15.18
N ALA A 69 2.78 -10.74 15.28
CA ALA A 69 1.92 -10.40 14.14
C ALA A 69 2.22 -9.00 13.58
N GLY A 70 2.50 -8.01 14.44
CA GLY A 70 2.93 -6.68 14.02
C GLY A 70 4.26 -6.71 13.27
N ALA A 71 5.25 -7.46 13.76
CA ALA A 71 6.53 -7.65 13.07
C ALA A 71 6.39 -8.38 11.74
N CYS A 72 5.56 -9.42 11.67
CA CYS A 72 5.25 -10.12 10.42
C CYS A 72 4.54 -9.21 9.41
N THR A 73 3.68 -8.31 9.88
CA THR A 73 3.01 -7.32 9.00
C THR A 73 4.02 -6.34 8.40
N ILE A 74 4.99 -5.86 9.20
CA ILE A 74 6.09 -5.03 8.67
C ILE A 74 6.88 -5.80 7.62
N ALA A 75 7.25 -7.05 7.90
CA ALA A 75 7.96 -7.91 6.96
C ALA A 75 7.14 -8.13 5.67
N ALA A 76 5.84 -8.40 5.79
CA ALA A 76 4.96 -8.56 4.63
C ALA A 76 4.84 -7.26 3.82
N ALA A 77 4.82 -6.09 4.46
CA ALA A 77 4.76 -4.82 3.75
C ALA A 77 6.06 -4.48 3.03
N LEU A 78 7.22 -4.75 3.64
CA LEU A 78 8.52 -4.19 3.23
C LEU A 78 9.54 -5.22 2.68
N LEU A 79 9.30 -6.52 2.83
CA LEU A 79 10.18 -7.58 2.32
C LEU A 79 9.51 -8.43 1.23
N SER A 80 8.20 -8.27 1.02
CA SER A 80 7.46 -9.01 0.00
C SER A 80 7.55 -8.35 -1.38
N PRO A 81 7.05 -8.99 -2.44
CA PRO A 81 6.92 -8.36 -3.77
C PRO A 81 6.08 -7.06 -3.77
N LEU A 82 5.31 -6.80 -2.70
CA LEU A 82 4.61 -5.53 -2.54
C LEU A 82 5.59 -4.34 -2.53
N ASP A 83 6.79 -4.51 -1.98
CA ASP A 83 7.83 -3.49 -1.94
C ASP A 83 8.36 -3.13 -3.34
N THR A 84 8.54 -4.14 -4.19
CA THR A 84 8.91 -3.93 -5.59
C THR A 84 7.78 -3.29 -6.38
N LEU A 85 6.53 -3.67 -6.13
CA LEU A 85 5.36 -3.06 -6.79
C LEU A 85 5.15 -1.60 -6.35
N ALA A 86 5.41 -1.30 -5.08
CA ALA A 86 5.28 0.04 -4.51
C ALA A 86 6.29 1.06 -5.09
N ALA A 87 7.36 0.60 -5.74
CA ALA A 87 8.28 1.46 -6.47
C ALA A 87 7.70 1.95 -7.81
N SER A 88 6.70 1.24 -8.35
CA SER A 88 6.11 1.52 -9.67
C SER A 88 4.61 1.83 -9.66
N SER A 89 3.93 1.63 -8.52
CA SER A 89 2.49 1.87 -8.36
C SER A 89 2.20 2.59 -7.06
N ILE A 90 1.47 3.70 -7.16
CA ILE A 90 0.91 4.43 -6.03
C ILE A 90 -0.05 3.54 -5.26
N THR A 91 -0.89 2.75 -5.92
CA THR A 91 -1.79 1.83 -5.22
C THR A 91 -1.02 0.86 -4.33
N ALA A 92 0.03 0.22 -4.85
CA ALA A 92 0.90 -0.67 -4.08
C ALA A 92 1.62 0.06 -2.95
N HIS A 93 2.08 1.30 -3.20
CA HIS A 93 2.69 2.15 -2.18
C HIS A 93 1.71 2.52 -1.06
N MET A 94 0.47 2.89 -1.39
CA MET A 94 -0.60 3.17 -0.43
C MET A 94 -1.01 1.91 0.34
N ALA A 95 -0.91 0.72 -0.27
CA ALA A 95 -1.11 -0.54 0.43
C ALA A 95 -0.04 -0.75 1.52
N GLN A 96 1.24 -0.45 1.23
CA GLN A 96 2.30 -0.50 2.24
C GLN A 96 2.00 0.44 3.42
N HIS A 97 1.69 1.71 3.14
CA HIS A 97 1.34 2.69 4.16
C HIS A 97 0.14 2.23 5.00
N THR A 98 -0.92 1.74 4.35
CA THR A 98 -2.14 1.25 5.02
C THR A 98 -1.85 0.05 5.91
N LEU A 99 -1.06 -0.93 5.47
CA LEU A 99 -0.65 -2.08 6.29
C LEU A 99 0.17 -1.65 7.52
N LEU A 100 1.10 -0.72 7.35
CA LEU A 100 1.92 -0.21 8.44
C LEU A 100 1.09 0.55 9.48
N ILE A 101 0.18 1.41 9.04
CA ILE A 101 -0.59 2.31 9.92
C ILE A 101 -1.80 1.61 10.56
N LEU A 102 -2.57 0.84 9.78
CA LEU A 102 -3.83 0.24 10.25
C LEU A 102 -3.66 -1.16 10.85
N VAL A 103 -2.59 -1.88 10.52
CA VAL A 103 -2.38 -3.27 10.99
C VAL A 103 -1.16 -3.37 11.89
N ALA A 104 0.03 -2.99 11.42
CA ALA A 104 1.26 -3.15 12.19
C ALA A 104 1.27 -2.27 13.46
N ALA A 105 0.95 -0.98 13.33
CA ALA A 105 0.96 -0.04 14.45
C ALA A 105 0.07 -0.44 15.65
N PRO A 106 -1.22 -0.81 15.49
CA PRO A 106 -2.04 -1.25 16.62
C PRO A 106 -1.52 -2.55 17.26
N LEU A 107 -1.07 -3.51 16.44
CA LEU A 107 -0.50 -4.77 16.94
C LEU A 107 0.76 -4.55 17.77
N LEU A 108 1.64 -3.66 17.32
CA LEU A 108 2.83 -3.24 18.07
C LEU A 108 2.44 -2.50 19.35
N ALA A 109 1.50 -1.57 19.30
CA ALA A 109 1.02 -0.86 20.49
C ALA A 109 0.48 -1.84 21.56
N LEU A 110 -0.25 -2.88 21.16
CA LEU A 110 -0.73 -3.96 22.05
C LEU A 110 0.40 -4.82 22.62
N GLY A 111 1.43 -5.08 21.82
CA GLY A 111 2.63 -5.84 22.21
C GLY A 111 3.49 -5.16 23.28
N ARG A 112 3.39 -3.83 23.43
CA ARG A 112 4.21 -3.00 24.35
C ARG A 112 5.73 -3.19 24.15
N PRO A 113 6.23 -3.14 22.90
CA PRO A 113 7.60 -3.50 22.55
C PRO A 113 8.63 -2.73 23.36
N ILE A 114 8.47 -1.41 23.52
CA ILE A 114 9.43 -0.58 24.25
C ILE A 114 9.55 -1.01 25.73
N ALA A 115 8.43 -1.34 26.40
CA ALA A 115 8.47 -1.79 27.80
C ALA A 115 9.15 -3.15 27.95
N VAL A 116 8.87 -4.08 27.03
CA VAL A 116 9.43 -5.42 27.04
C VAL A 116 10.92 -5.40 26.68
N MET A 117 11.29 -4.69 25.61
CA MET A 117 12.68 -4.55 25.17
C MET A 117 13.51 -3.78 26.21
N ALA A 118 12.95 -2.79 26.91
CA ALA A 118 13.63 -2.13 28.02
C ALA A 118 13.98 -3.13 29.15
N ALA A 119 13.07 -4.07 29.48
CA ALA A 119 13.35 -5.10 30.48
C ALA A 119 14.50 -6.05 30.05
N ALA A 120 14.79 -6.16 28.75
CA ALA A 120 15.88 -6.98 28.22
C ALA A 120 17.29 -6.43 28.56
N LEU A 121 17.40 -5.13 28.86
CA LEU A 121 18.66 -4.43 29.13
C LEU A 121 19.05 -4.53 30.62
N PRO A 122 20.33 -4.77 30.95
CA PRO A 122 20.79 -4.97 32.33
C PRO A 122 20.80 -3.71 33.20
N ARG A 123 20.90 -2.52 32.59
CA ARG A 123 20.83 -1.21 33.25
C ARG A 123 19.81 -0.32 32.56
N ALA A 124 18.59 -0.80 32.40
CA ALA A 124 17.54 0.07 31.91
C ALA A 124 17.44 1.26 32.89
N PRO A 125 17.69 2.53 32.48
CA PRO A 125 17.34 3.66 33.31
C PRO A 125 15.85 3.51 33.68
N ARG A 126 15.39 4.18 34.74
CA ARG A 126 13.95 4.28 35.03
C ARG A 126 13.26 4.86 33.78
N ALA A 127 12.88 4.00 32.84
CA ALA A 127 12.44 4.34 31.50
C ALA A 127 11.03 4.95 31.52
N GLY A 128 10.54 5.34 32.71
CA GLY A 128 9.22 5.89 32.95
C GLY A 128 8.90 7.09 32.06
N ARG A 129 9.90 7.91 31.69
CA ARG A 129 9.72 9.01 30.72
C ARG A 129 9.58 8.55 29.27
N LEU A 130 10.38 7.57 28.82
CA LEU A 130 10.25 6.97 27.47
C LEU A 130 9.01 6.08 27.34
N LEU A 131 8.46 5.64 28.47
CA LEU A 131 7.21 4.90 28.59
C LEU A 131 6.00 5.78 28.86
N ALA A 132 6.19 7.11 28.96
CA ALA A 132 5.13 8.06 29.17
C ALA A 132 4.22 8.04 27.95
N THR A 133 2.94 7.81 28.21
CA THR A 133 1.93 7.79 27.16
C THR A 133 1.74 9.24 26.67
N PRO A 134 1.94 9.53 25.37
CA PRO A 134 1.66 10.88 24.86
C PRO A 134 0.18 11.20 25.03
N ARG A 135 -0.15 12.49 25.16
CA ARG A 135 -1.54 12.94 25.12
C ARG A 135 -2.14 12.56 23.76
N PRO A 136 -3.34 11.96 23.68
CA PRO A 136 -3.92 11.50 22.43
C PRO A 136 -3.98 12.58 21.32
N GLY A 137 -4.30 13.83 21.67
CA GLY A 137 -4.29 14.93 20.71
C GLY A 137 -2.90 15.25 20.13
N VAL A 138 -1.84 15.13 20.93
CA VAL A 138 -0.45 15.31 20.45
C VAL A 138 -0.06 14.17 19.50
N ALA A 139 -0.45 12.93 19.83
CA ALA A 139 -0.18 11.78 18.97
C ALA A 139 -0.97 11.86 17.65
N CYS A 140 -2.24 12.29 17.71
CA CYS A 140 -3.07 12.57 16.54
C CYS A 140 -2.45 13.66 15.66
N GLY A 141 -2.06 14.80 16.25
CA GLY A 141 -1.42 15.89 15.51
C GLY A 141 -0.09 15.50 14.88
N ALA A 142 0.74 14.73 15.61
CA ALA A 142 2.01 14.22 15.07
C ALA A 142 1.78 13.25 13.90
N HIS A 143 0.76 12.37 14.00
CA HIS A 143 0.42 11.46 12.91
C HIS A 143 -0.18 12.20 11.70
N ALA A 144 -1.05 13.18 11.94
CA ALA A 144 -1.57 14.06 10.89
C ALA A 144 -0.43 14.77 10.15
N ALA A 145 0.49 15.38 10.89
CA ALA A 145 1.65 16.06 10.30
C ALA A 145 2.50 15.09 9.45
N ALA A 146 2.84 13.92 9.98
CA ALA A 146 3.59 12.92 9.23
C ALA A 146 2.85 12.47 7.97
N LEU A 147 1.56 12.14 8.08
CA LEU A 147 0.74 11.69 6.97
C LEU A 147 0.69 12.74 5.87
N TRP A 148 0.27 13.98 6.17
CA TRP A 148 0.14 15.02 5.17
C TRP A 148 1.48 15.42 4.56
N LEU A 149 2.54 15.51 5.36
CA LEU A 149 3.88 15.87 4.89
C LEU A 149 4.39 14.91 3.80
N TRP A 150 4.26 13.60 4.02
CA TRP A 150 4.73 12.60 3.06
C TRP A 150 3.86 12.42 1.82
N HIS A 151 2.67 13.04 1.80
CA HIS A 151 1.78 13.07 0.63
C HIS A 151 1.82 14.43 -0.09
N LEU A 152 2.69 15.35 0.31
CA LEU A 152 3.01 16.53 -0.49
C LEU A 152 3.82 16.08 -1.72
N PRO A 153 3.44 16.46 -2.95
CA PRO A 153 4.09 15.97 -4.16
C PRO A 153 5.62 16.08 -4.16
N PRO A 154 6.24 17.22 -3.79
CA PRO A 154 7.69 17.34 -3.81
C PRO A 154 8.40 16.38 -2.84
N LEU A 155 7.81 16.15 -1.66
CA LEU A 155 8.39 15.26 -0.65
C LEU A 155 8.16 13.80 -0.99
N TYR A 156 7.02 13.49 -1.60
CA TYR A 156 6.72 12.17 -2.13
C TYR A 156 7.73 11.78 -3.22
N ASP A 157 7.94 12.65 -4.21
CA ASP A 157 8.88 12.40 -5.30
C ASP A 157 10.33 12.24 -4.78
N ILE A 158 10.73 13.05 -3.79
CA ILE A 158 12.05 12.90 -3.13
C ILE A 158 12.14 11.57 -2.37
N ALA A 159 11.06 11.14 -1.72
CA ALA A 159 11.03 9.86 -1.01
C ALA A 159 11.24 8.69 -1.99
N LEU A 160 10.56 8.69 -3.13
CA LEU A 160 10.75 7.66 -4.17
C LEU A 160 12.15 7.71 -4.80
N ALA A 161 12.74 8.88 -4.96
CA ALA A 161 14.07 9.02 -5.54
C ALA A 161 15.21 8.60 -4.59
N ARG A 162 14.97 8.58 -3.27
CA ARG A 162 16.03 8.36 -2.25
C ARG A 162 15.61 7.29 -1.24
N PRO A 163 16.20 6.08 -1.26
CA PRO A 163 15.80 4.97 -0.39
C PRO A 163 15.78 5.29 1.12
N TRP A 164 16.71 6.11 1.61
CA TRP A 164 16.75 6.48 3.02
C TRP A 164 15.64 7.48 3.42
N VAL A 165 15.19 8.32 2.48
CA VAL A 165 14.05 9.23 2.68
C VAL A 165 12.76 8.41 2.70
N HIS A 166 12.62 7.44 1.80
CA HIS A 166 11.51 6.48 1.83
C HIS A 166 11.46 5.72 3.15
N ALA A 167 12.60 5.21 3.63
CA ALA A 167 12.68 4.55 4.92
C ALA A 167 12.30 5.47 6.08
N LEU A 168 12.68 6.76 6.03
CA LEU A 168 12.27 7.76 7.01
C LEU A 168 10.76 8.04 6.95
N ALA A 169 10.16 8.07 5.77
CA ALA A 169 8.72 8.19 5.59
C ALA A 169 7.98 7.03 6.26
N HIS A 170 8.35 5.79 5.92
CA HIS A 170 7.79 4.59 6.56
C HIS A 170 7.98 4.59 8.08
N ALA A 171 9.18 4.92 8.57
CA ALA A 171 9.49 4.93 10.00
C ALA A 171 8.67 5.98 10.78
N THR A 172 8.51 7.18 10.22
CA THR A 172 7.74 8.26 10.86
C THR A 172 6.24 7.99 10.82
N LEU A 173 5.70 7.45 9.72
CA LEU A 173 4.30 7.02 9.61
C LEU A 173 3.98 5.90 10.61
N LEU A 174 4.79 4.83 10.63
CA LEU A 174 4.62 3.71 11.57
C LEU A 174 4.80 4.17 13.03
N GLY A 175 5.81 4.98 13.30
CA GLY A 175 6.13 5.47 14.64
C GLY A 175 5.02 6.34 15.22
N THR A 176 4.55 7.34 14.45
CA THR A 176 3.46 8.22 14.89
C THR A 176 2.13 7.48 15.03
N ALA A 177 1.81 6.56 14.12
CA ALA A 177 0.64 5.68 14.25
C ALA A 177 0.71 4.81 15.51
N THR A 178 1.87 4.21 15.79
CA THR A 178 2.06 3.37 16.99
C THR A 178 1.89 4.20 18.26
N LEU A 179 2.38 5.44 18.29
CA LEU A 179 2.17 6.36 19.41
C LEU A 179 0.70 6.74 19.59
N LEU A 180 -0.03 6.97 18.50
CA LEU A 180 -1.47 7.21 18.54
C LEU A 180 -2.20 6.01 19.14
N TRP A 181 -1.99 4.81 18.62
CA TRP A 181 -2.61 3.58 19.12
C TRP A 181 -2.25 3.31 20.58
N TRP A 182 -1.01 3.59 20.99
CA TRP A 182 -0.60 3.51 22.38
C TRP A 182 -1.37 4.54 23.22
N SER A 183 -1.48 5.79 22.78
CA SER A 183 -2.16 6.86 23.52
C SER A 183 -3.62 6.54 23.85
N VAL A 184 -4.33 5.90 22.93
CA VAL A 184 -5.75 5.53 23.09
C VAL A 184 -5.93 4.19 23.81
N ALA A 185 -4.95 3.29 23.75
CA ALA A 185 -5.00 2.01 24.46
C ALA A 185 -4.78 2.12 25.98
N ARG A 186 -4.29 3.27 26.48
CA ARG A 186 -3.98 3.50 27.90
C ARG A 186 -4.89 4.57 28.51
N GLY A 187 -6.15 4.23 28.79
CA GLY A 187 -7.04 5.14 29.53
C GLY A 187 -8.41 4.54 29.86
N ARG A 188 -9.05 5.06 30.92
CA ARG A 188 -10.46 4.78 31.23
C ARG A 188 -11.42 5.59 30.35
N ALA A 189 -10.95 6.70 29.77
CA ALA A 189 -11.71 7.56 28.88
C ALA A 189 -11.76 7.01 27.44
N ARG A 190 -12.42 5.85 27.27
CA ARG A 190 -12.60 5.20 25.96
C ARG A 190 -13.22 6.14 24.92
N VAL A 191 -14.10 7.03 25.36
CA VAL A 191 -14.75 8.05 24.50
C VAL A 191 -13.75 9.08 23.97
N ILE A 192 -12.83 9.57 24.80
CA ILE A 192 -11.80 10.52 24.35
C ILE A 192 -10.86 9.84 23.35
N GLY A 193 -10.45 8.59 23.61
CA GLY A 193 -9.63 7.83 22.67
C GLY A 193 -10.33 7.61 21.32
N ALA A 194 -11.63 7.32 21.35
CA ALA A 194 -12.45 7.19 20.16
C ALA A 194 -12.55 8.47 19.34
N LEU A 195 -12.74 9.61 20.00
CA LEU A 195 -12.78 10.91 19.36
C LEU A 195 -11.48 11.19 18.60
N TRP A 196 -10.32 10.90 19.17
CA TRP A 196 -9.04 11.12 18.50
C TRP A 196 -8.79 10.14 17.35
N LEU A 197 -9.25 8.89 17.46
CA LEU A 197 -9.23 7.96 16.33
C LEU A 197 -10.16 8.45 15.21
N PHE A 198 -11.35 8.94 15.55
CA PHE A 198 -12.28 9.56 14.61
C PHE A 198 -11.66 10.74 13.88
N ILE A 199 -11.08 11.70 14.61
CA ILE A 199 -10.37 12.84 14.03
C ILE A 199 -9.24 12.36 13.12
N THR A 200 -8.51 11.33 13.55
CA THR A 200 -7.41 10.76 12.76
C THR A 200 -7.88 10.24 11.41
N ALA A 201 -8.88 9.37 11.41
CA ALA A 201 -9.36 8.78 10.17
C ALA A 201 -10.25 9.74 9.37
N PHE A 202 -10.80 10.81 9.98
CA PHE A 202 -11.39 11.92 9.24
C PHE A 202 -10.33 12.63 8.37
N HIS A 203 -9.21 13.07 8.95
CA HIS A 203 -8.19 13.76 8.16
C HIS A 203 -7.44 12.82 7.20
N ALA A 204 -7.22 11.56 7.58
CA ALA A 204 -6.57 10.57 6.72
C ALA A 204 -7.49 10.14 5.57
N GLY A 205 -8.77 9.93 5.85
CA GLY A 205 -9.80 9.65 4.85
C GLY A 205 -10.02 10.85 3.93
N GLY A 206 -9.97 12.08 4.45
CA GLY A 206 -10.00 13.30 3.65
C GLY A 206 -8.85 13.39 2.65
N LEU A 207 -7.62 13.07 3.08
CA LEU A 207 -6.48 12.98 2.17
C LEU A 207 -6.67 11.88 1.11
N GLY A 208 -7.19 10.71 1.50
CA GLY A 208 -7.53 9.64 0.56
C GLY A 208 -8.59 10.05 -0.46
N ALA A 209 -9.64 10.75 -0.02
CA ALA A 209 -10.69 11.28 -0.89
C ALA A 209 -10.14 12.34 -1.87
N LEU A 210 -9.23 13.21 -1.43
CA LEU A 210 -8.58 14.18 -2.31
C LEU A 210 -7.77 13.51 -3.42
N LEU A 211 -7.08 12.41 -3.12
CA LEU A 211 -6.36 11.62 -4.13
C LEU A 211 -7.33 10.87 -5.06
N ALA A 212 -8.37 10.24 -4.48
CA ALA A 212 -9.38 9.45 -5.16
C ALA A 212 -10.25 10.27 -6.13
N LEU A 213 -10.55 11.52 -5.77
CA LEU A 213 -11.43 12.41 -6.54
C LEU A 213 -10.64 13.43 -7.36
N SER A 214 -9.32 13.35 -7.38
CA SER A 214 -8.50 14.24 -8.20
C SER A 214 -8.79 14.03 -9.69
N SER A 215 -8.85 15.11 -10.45
CA SER A 215 -8.95 15.11 -11.92
C SER A 215 -7.59 15.13 -12.63
N ARG A 216 -6.50 15.27 -11.88
CA ARG A 216 -5.13 15.31 -12.41
C ARG A 216 -4.16 14.53 -11.52
N PRO A 217 -3.11 13.91 -12.08
CA PRO A 217 -2.07 13.30 -11.27
C PRO A 217 -1.34 14.39 -10.46
N TRP A 218 -1.14 14.12 -9.18
CA TRP A 218 -0.40 14.99 -8.25
C TRP A 218 1.08 14.64 -8.22
N PHE A 219 1.41 13.36 -8.44
CA PHE A 219 2.77 12.82 -8.31
C PHE A 219 3.40 12.58 -9.68
N ALA A 220 4.71 12.81 -9.79
CA ALA A 220 5.42 12.69 -11.05
C ALA A 220 5.47 11.22 -11.53
N GLY A 221 5.11 10.98 -12.80
CA GLY A 221 5.15 9.65 -13.40
C GLY A 221 4.00 8.71 -13.01
N ALA A 222 3.07 9.17 -12.16
CA ALA A 222 1.90 8.39 -11.77
C ALA A 222 0.77 8.49 -12.81
N SER A 223 0.07 7.37 -13.03
CA SER A 223 -1.19 7.41 -13.75
C SER A 223 -2.31 7.97 -12.86
N LEU A 224 -3.29 8.66 -13.45
CA LEU A 224 -4.42 9.20 -12.71
C LEU A 224 -5.22 8.08 -12.01
N GLU A 225 -5.49 6.99 -12.73
CA GLU A 225 -6.24 5.84 -12.22
C GLU A 225 -5.53 5.19 -11.02
N ASP A 226 -4.22 4.93 -11.12
CA ASP A 226 -3.45 4.34 -10.02
C ASP A 226 -3.39 5.26 -8.79
N GLN A 227 -3.35 6.59 -8.99
CA GLN A 227 -3.49 7.53 -7.88
C GLN A 227 -4.89 7.45 -7.25
N GLN A 228 -5.95 7.39 -8.07
CA GLN A 228 -7.32 7.37 -7.59
C GLN A 228 -7.61 6.07 -6.80
N LEU A 229 -7.12 4.93 -7.31
CA LEU A 229 -7.16 3.64 -6.62
C LEU A 229 -6.37 3.67 -5.31
N GLY A 230 -5.17 4.24 -5.30
CA GLY A 230 -4.41 4.47 -4.07
C GLY A 230 -5.16 5.35 -3.07
N GLY A 231 -5.85 6.39 -3.54
CA GLY A 231 -6.72 7.23 -2.73
C GLY A 231 -7.91 6.47 -2.12
N LEU A 232 -8.59 5.65 -2.91
CA LEU A 232 -9.69 4.78 -2.45
C LEU A 232 -9.21 3.78 -1.40
N LEU A 233 -8.04 3.18 -1.63
CA LEU A 233 -7.40 2.24 -0.70
C LEU A 233 -7.05 2.90 0.64
N MET A 234 -6.71 4.19 0.64
CA MET A 234 -6.47 4.93 1.88
C MET A 234 -7.78 5.37 2.56
N TRP A 235 -8.81 5.69 1.78
CA TRP A 235 -10.08 6.21 2.26
C TRP A 235 -10.99 5.12 2.87
N VAL A 236 -11.26 4.04 2.12
CA VAL A 236 -12.29 3.06 2.48
C VAL A 236 -11.95 2.28 3.77
N PRO A 237 -10.74 1.72 3.94
CA PRO A 237 -10.39 0.99 5.17
C PRO A 237 -10.39 1.88 6.41
N ALA A 238 -9.95 3.14 6.30
CA ALA A 238 -10.01 4.09 7.40
C ALA A 238 -11.46 4.36 7.84
N GLY A 239 -12.37 4.56 6.87
CA GLY A 239 -13.80 4.72 7.14
C GLY A 239 -14.44 3.47 7.76
N ALA A 240 -14.15 2.29 7.24
CA ALA A 240 -14.66 1.02 7.78
C ALA A 240 -14.19 0.77 9.21
N LEU A 241 -12.90 1.03 9.50
CA LEU A 241 -12.33 0.91 10.85
C LEU A 241 -13.02 1.88 11.82
N LEU A 242 -13.28 3.12 11.40
CA LEU A 242 -14.01 4.08 12.21
C LEU A 242 -15.43 3.65 12.52
N THR A 243 -16.16 3.17 11.51
CA THR A 243 -17.51 2.66 11.68
C THR A 243 -17.52 1.51 12.68
N ALA A 244 -16.59 0.57 12.58
CA ALA A 244 -16.48 -0.55 13.52
C ALA A 244 -16.20 -0.09 14.96
N ILE A 245 -15.29 0.87 15.15
CA ILE A 245 -14.96 1.43 16.47
C ILE A 245 -16.16 2.19 17.05
N ALA A 246 -16.82 3.03 16.26
CA ALA A 246 -18.00 3.79 16.66
C ALA A 246 -19.15 2.85 17.08
N LEU A 247 -19.42 1.81 16.29
CA LEU A 247 -20.40 0.78 16.62
C LEU A 247 -20.04 0.01 17.89
N ALA A 248 -18.76 -0.33 18.09
CA ALA A 248 -18.30 -1.04 19.29
C ALA A 248 -18.46 -0.20 20.56
N LEU A 249 -18.24 1.11 20.47
CA LEU A 249 -18.41 2.04 21.59
C LEU A 249 -19.87 2.33 21.87
N LEU A 250 -20.69 2.51 20.83
CA LEU A 250 -22.14 2.63 20.95
C LEU A 250 -22.74 1.37 21.57
N ALA A 251 -22.35 0.19 21.10
CA ALA A 251 -22.77 -1.07 21.69
C ALA A 251 -22.27 -1.23 23.14
N GLY A 252 -21.07 -0.73 23.46
CA GLY A 252 -20.56 -0.70 24.83
C GLY A 252 -21.35 0.24 25.74
N TRP A 253 -21.79 1.39 25.23
CA TRP A 253 -22.65 2.35 25.94
C TRP A 253 -24.05 1.76 26.16
N LEU A 254 -24.65 1.17 25.12
CA LEU A 254 -25.94 0.48 25.21
C LEU A 254 -25.88 -0.70 26.21
N ARG A 255 -24.80 -1.49 26.21
CA ARG A 255 -24.60 -2.58 27.19
C ARG A 255 -24.30 -2.09 28.61
N ALA A 256 -23.67 -0.94 28.77
CA ALA A 256 -23.49 -0.32 30.08
C ALA A 256 -24.84 0.19 30.63
N GLY A 257 -25.78 0.54 29.76
CA GLY A 257 -27.19 0.79 30.11
C GLY A 257 -28.05 -0.47 30.24
N ALA A 258 -27.66 -1.58 29.59
CA ALA A 258 -28.37 -2.85 29.57
C ALA A 258 -27.56 -3.95 30.26
N ALA A 259 -27.60 -3.97 31.60
CA ALA A 259 -27.19 -5.14 32.38
C ALA A 259 -28.20 -6.29 32.20
N SER A 260 -28.27 -6.90 31.01
CA SER A 260 -28.70 -8.27 30.76
C SER A 260 -28.58 -8.57 29.26
N VAL A 261 -28.28 -9.83 28.93
CA VAL A 261 -28.21 -10.45 27.59
C VAL A 261 -26.78 -10.78 27.10
N SER A 262 -26.61 -12.09 26.90
CA SER A 262 -25.38 -12.90 26.86
C SER A 262 -24.43 -12.65 25.68
N ALA A 263 -23.13 -12.74 25.96
CA ALA A 263 -21.98 -12.31 25.16
C ALA A 263 -21.52 -13.28 24.04
N SER A 264 -22.29 -14.30 23.67
CA SER A 264 -21.85 -15.33 22.72
C SER A 264 -21.97 -14.95 21.23
N ARG A 265 -22.57 -13.80 20.88
CA ARG A 265 -22.87 -13.45 19.47
C ARG A 265 -21.83 -12.56 18.77
N PHE A 266 -20.85 -12.01 19.50
CA PHE A 266 -19.92 -11.00 18.93
C PHE A 266 -18.72 -11.57 18.16
N GLY A 267 -18.28 -12.80 18.46
CA GLY A 267 -17.20 -13.45 17.71
C GLY A 267 -17.61 -13.84 16.28
N VAL A 268 -18.89 -14.16 16.10
CA VAL A 268 -19.46 -14.56 14.80
C VAL A 268 -19.55 -13.38 13.83
N VAL A 269 -19.86 -12.17 14.33
CA VAL A 269 -20.04 -10.99 13.46
C VAL A 269 -18.72 -10.49 12.88
N ILE A 270 -17.62 -10.48 13.65
CA ILE A 270 -16.30 -10.04 13.17
C ILE A 270 -15.72 -11.03 12.15
N VAL A 271 -15.87 -12.33 12.40
CA VAL A 271 -15.48 -13.36 11.43
C VAL A 271 -16.38 -13.29 10.19
N ALA A 272 -17.68 -13.04 10.35
CA ALA A 272 -18.60 -12.87 9.23
C ALA A 272 -18.37 -11.59 8.43
N THR A 273 -17.92 -10.48 9.03
CA THR A 273 -17.59 -9.24 8.29
C THR A 273 -16.23 -9.29 7.62
N LEU A 274 -15.23 -9.92 8.23
CA LEU A 274 -13.95 -10.19 7.56
C LEU A 274 -14.11 -11.25 6.46
N ALA A 275 -14.95 -12.26 6.67
CA ALA A 275 -15.32 -13.22 5.63
C ALA A 275 -16.16 -12.56 4.53
N ALA A 276 -17.12 -11.69 4.86
CA ALA A 276 -17.90 -10.94 3.86
C ALA A 276 -17.03 -9.96 3.08
N ALA A 277 -16.08 -9.27 3.71
CA ALA A 277 -15.12 -8.41 3.03
C ALA A 277 -14.11 -9.20 2.18
N ALA A 278 -13.69 -10.38 2.64
CA ALA A 278 -12.88 -11.31 1.85
C ALA A 278 -13.67 -11.92 0.68
N LEU A 279 -14.96 -12.19 0.86
CA LEU A 279 -15.86 -12.69 -0.19
C LEU A 279 -16.19 -11.58 -1.20
N SER A 280 -16.38 -10.33 -0.78
CA SER A 280 -16.50 -9.18 -1.68
C SER A 280 -15.18 -8.81 -2.38
N ALA A 281 -14.03 -9.18 -1.81
CA ALA A 281 -12.73 -9.07 -2.47
C ALA A 281 -12.45 -10.26 -3.42
N CYS A 282 -13.04 -11.42 -3.17
CA CYS A 282 -12.99 -12.55 -4.09
C CYS A 282 -13.93 -12.37 -5.30
N ASP A 283 -14.95 -11.51 -5.19
CA ASP A 283 -15.89 -11.23 -6.30
C ASP A 283 -15.38 -10.16 -7.29
N GLN A 284 -14.19 -9.58 -7.05
CA GLN A 284 -13.51 -8.68 -7.99
C GLN A 284 -12.19 -9.25 -8.53
N ALA A 285 -12.03 -10.58 -8.49
CA ALA A 285 -11.01 -11.31 -9.23
C ALA A 285 -11.64 -12.01 -10.45
N GLY A 286 -12.40 -11.27 -11.25
CA GLY A 286 -12.70 -11.59 -12.63
C GLY A 286 -12.29 -10.37 -13.46
N PRO A 287 -11.54 -10.52 -14.58
CA PRO A 287 -11.30 -9.37 -15.44
C PRO A 287 -12.66 -8.82 -15.85
N THR A 288 -12.86 -7.51 -15.68
CA THR A 288 -14.03 -6.78 -16.14
C THR A 288 -14.09 -6.85 -17.66
N ALA A 289 -14.48 -8.02 -18.17
CA ALA A 289 -15.05 -8.25 -19.48
C ALA A 289 -16.48 -7.72 -19.47
N THR A 290 -16.63 -6.42 -19.20
CA THR A 290 -17.88 -5.67 -19.29
C THR A 290 -17.46 -4.23 -19.57
N THR A 291 -16.89 -3.94 -20.75
CA THR A 291 -17.66 -3.40 -21.88
C THR A 291 -17.30 -4.04 -23.25
N MET A 292 -17.20 -5.38 -23.36
CA MET A 292 -17.04 -6.06 -24.66
C MET A 292 -18.37 -6.45 -25.32
N ALA A 293 -19.27 -5.49 -25.49
CA ALA A 293 -20.47 -5.65 -26.30
C ALA A 293 -20.49 -4.60 -27.42
N ALA A 294 -19.71 -4.81 -28.49
CA ALA A 294 -19.95 -4.16 -29.79
C ALA A 294 -19.14 -4.75 -30.97
N GLY A 295 -17.94 -5.29 -30.75
CA GLY A 295 -17.05 -5.72 -31.83
C GLY A 295 -17.06 -7.23 -32.12
N ASP A 296 -16.95 -7.62 -33.39
CA ASP A 296 -16.83 -9.00 -33.87
C ASP A 296 -15.37 -9.32 -34.24
N PRO A 297 -14.66 -10.18 -33.48
CA PRO A 297 -13.28 -10.54 -33.74
C PRO A 297 -13.04 -11.16 -35.13
N SER A 298 -14.02 -11.85 -35.70
CA SER A 298 -13.88 -12.47 -37.01
C SER A 298 -13.84 -11.42 -38.12
N ARG A 299 -14.71 -10.41 -38.05
CA ARG A 299 -14.66 -9.23 -38.91
C ARG A 299 -13.42 -8.40 -38.66
N GLY A 300 -13.01 -8.26 -37.40
CA GLY A 300 -11.78 -7.55 -37.02
C GLY A 300 -10.53 -8.11 -37.66
N ARG A 301 -10.41 -9.45 -37.69
CA ARG A 301 -9.30 -10.15 -38.35
C ARG A 301 -9.22 -9.82 -39.84
N GLU A 302 -10.35 -9.75 -40.52
CA GLU A 302 -10.39 -9.41 -41.94
C GLU A 302 -10.15 -7.92 -42.17
N ALA A 303 -10.74 -7.05 -41.34
CA ALA A 303 -10.53 -5.61 -41.39
C ALA A 303 -9.04 -5.25 -41.23
N LEU A 304 -8.30 -5.91 -40.32
CA LEU A 304 -6.85 -5.75 -40.16
C LEU A 304 -6.07 -6.03 -41.47
N ARG A 305 -6.59 -6.89 -42.35
CA ARG A 305 -6.01 -7.15 -43.67
C ARG A 305 -6.41 -6.09 -44.68
N THR A 306 -7.71 -5.78 -44.74
CA THR A 306 -8.29 -4.81 -45.68
C THR A 306 -7.67 -3.43 -45.53
N TYR A 307 -7.47 -2.98 -44.29
CA TYR A 307 -6.83 -1.69 -43.99
C TYR A 307 -5.29 -1.74 -44.01
N GLY A 308 -4.69 -2.88 -44.35
CA GLY A 308 -3.25 -3.00 -44.58
C GLY A 308 -2.38 -3.04 -43.32
N CYS A 309 -2.95 -3.34 -42.15
CA CYS A 309 -2.19 -3.42 -40.89
C CYS A 309 -1.08 -4.47 -40.94
N VAL A 310 -1.27 -5.51 -41.75
CA VAL A 310 -0.35 -6.64 -41.99
C VAL A 310 1.00 -6.21 -42.59
N THR A 311 1.05 -5.08 -43.30
CA THR A 311 2.26 -4.56 -43.94
C THR A 311 3.25 -4.03 -42.90
N CYS A 312 2.74 -3.45 -41.82
CA CYS A 312 3.56 -2.82 -40.78
C CYS A 312 3.71 -3.70 -39.55
N HIS A 313 2.71 -4.50 -39.21
CA HIS A 313 2.67 -5.25 -37.97
C HIS A 313 2.71 -6.77 -38.20
N THR A 314 3.37 -7.45 -37.26
CA THR A 314 3.24 -8.90 -37.11
C THR A 314 1.99 -9.20 -36.28
N ILE A 315 1.04 -9.95 -36.84
CA ILE A 315 -0.26 -10.20 -36.22
C ILE A 315 -0.59 -11.70 -36.25
N PRO A 316 -0.53 -12.42 -35.12
CA PRO A 316 -0.89 -13.84 -35.08
C PRO A 316 -2.28 -14.10 -35.62
N GLY A 317 -2.40 -15.19 -36.37
CA GLY A 317 -3.64 -15.60 -37.02
C GLY A 317 -3.99 -14.79 -38.27
N VAL A 318 -3.44 -13.62 -38.52
CA VAL A 318 -3.77 -12.89 -39.75
C VAL A 318 -2.84 -13.36 -40.88
N PRO A 319 -3.35 -13.87 -42.02
CA PRO A 319 -2.51 -14.34 -43.12
C PRO A 319 -1.57 -13.24 -43.63
N ASN A 320 -0.30 -13.60 -43.86
CA ASN A 320 0.77 -12.73 -44.37
C ASN A 320 1.06 -11.48 -43.50
N ALA A 321 0.68 -11.50 -42.21
CA ALA A 321 0.97 -10.44 -41.27
C ALA A 321 2.33 -10.63 -40.59
N ALA A 322 3.40 -10.31 -41.32
CA ALA A 322 4.80 -10.39 -40.86
C ALA A 322 5.52 -9.03 -40.94
N GLY A 323 4.77 -7.92 -40.95
CA GLY A 323 5.34 -6.58 -40.95
C GLY A 323 6.18 -6.30 -39.70
N ALA A 324 7.26 -5.54 -39.88
CA ALA A 324 8.20 -5.17 -38.81
C ALA A 324 8.46 -3.65 -38.72
N VAL A 325 7.71 -2.85 -39.48
CA VAL A 325 7.80 -1.38 -39.41
C VAL A 325 7.22 -0.87 -38.09
N GLY A 326 6.10 -1.46 -37.67
CA GLY A 326 5.49 -1.25 -36.35
C GLY A 326 5.84 -2.39 -35.39
N PRO A 327 5.63 -2.19 -34.08
CA PRO A 327 5.83 -3.24 -33.09
C PRO A 327 4.92 -4.45 -33.36
N PRO A 328 5.33 -5.69 -33.04
CA PRO A 328 4.45 -6.86 -33.19
C PRO A 328 3.19 -6.69 -32.33
N LEU A 329 2.07 -7.32 -32.70
CA LEU A 329 0.80 -7.28 -31.95
C LEU A 329 0.48 -8.59 -31.22
N THR A 330 1.49 -9.46 -31.05
CA THR A 330 1.35 -10.87 -30.64
C THR A 330 0.72 -11.12 -29.27
N GLN A 331 0.88 -10.20 -28.32
CA GLN A 331 0.36 -10.30 -26.95
C GLN A 331 -0.25 -8.97 -26.51
N LEU A 332 -0.97 -8.33 -27.42
CA LEU A 332 -1.47 -6.98 -27.21
C LEU A 332 -2.34 -6.89 -25.95
N ALA A 333 -3.15 -7.91 -25.65
CA ALA A 333 -4.02 -7.91 -24.47
C ALA A 333 -3.27 -7.88 -23.13
N ARG A 334 -1.99 -8.30 -23.09
CA ARG A 334 -1.18 -8.31 -21.87
C ARG A 334 -0.35 -7.05 -21.66
N ARG A 335 -0.35 -6.13 -22.63
CA ARG A 335 0.45 -4.91 -22.53
C ARG A 335 -0.16 -3.99 -21.51
N ALA A 336 0.66 -3.33 -20.72
CA ALA A 336 0.21 -2.26 -19.84
C ALA A 336 -0.12 -0.98 -20.63
N TYR A 337 0.58 -0.74 -21.75
CA TYR A 337 0.43 0.46 -22.56
C TYR A 337 0.35 0.15 -24.06
N ILE A 338 -0.45 0.92 -24.78
CA ILE A 338 -0.54 0.94 -26.25
C ILE A 338 -0.47 2.39 -26.71
N ALA A 339 0.38 2.66 -27.69
CA ALA A 339 0.52 3.99 -28.30
C ALA A 339 0.75 5.15 -27.30
N GLY A 340 1.35 4.88 -26.13
CA GLY A 340 1.66 5.91 -25.13
C GLY A 340 0.54 6.17 -24.11
N ALA A 341 -0.59 5.46 -24.18
CA ALA A 341 -1.62 5.47 -23.14
C ALA A 341 -1.84 4.05 -22.57
N PRO A 342 -2.49 3.91 -21.41
CA PRO A 342 -2.86 2.61 -20.87
C PRO A 342 -3.60 1.75 -21.89
N ASN A 343 -3.44 0.43 -21.79
CA ASN A 343 -4.10 -0.52 -22.65
C ASN A 343 -5.60 -0.63 -22.30
N ASP A 344 -6.36 0.35 -22.79
CA ASP A 344 -7.81 0.48 -22.64
C ASP A 344 -8.50 0.24 -24.01
N PRO A 345 -9.59 -0.55 -24.06
CA PRO A 345 -10.27 -0.85 -25.32
C PRO A 345 -10.78 0.37 -26.08
N ASP A 346 -11.35 1.36 -25.38
CA ASP A 346 -11.91 2.55 -26.03
C ASP A 346 -10.79 3.42 -26.60
N HIS A 347 -9.67 3.54 -25.88
CA HIS A 347 -8.46 4.17 -26.40
C HIS A 347 -7.91 3.44 -27.62
N LEU A 348 -7.84 2.11 -27.61
CA LEU A 348 -7.37 1.34 -28.76
C LEU A 348 -8.24 1.59 -30.00
N VAL A 349 -9.57 1.64 -29.84
CA VAL A 349 -10.50 1.96 -30.92
C VAL A 349 -10.24 3.34 -31.49
N ARG A 350 -10.15 4.37 -30.64
CA ARG A 350 -9.84 5.74 -31.09
C ARG A 350 -8.47 5.83 -31.76
N PHE A 351 -7.46 5.13 -31.23
CA PHE A 351 -6.11 5.15 -31.80
C PHE A 351 -6.05 4.45 -33.17
N ILE A 352 -6.81 3.37 -33.37
CA ILE A 352 -6.91 2.70 -34.68
C ILE A 352 -7.62 3.61 -35.70
N ALA A 353 -8.69 4.29 -35.29
CA ALA A 353 -9.44 5.20 -36.15
C ALA A 353 -8.64 6.47 -36.49
N HIS A 354 -7.97 7.07 -35.50
CA HIS A 354 -7.34 8.39 -35.59
C HIS A 354 -5.94 8.45 -34.93
N PRO A 355 -4.96 7.68 -35.44
CA PRO A 355 -3.67 7.50 -34.77
C PRO A 355 -2.90 8.82 -34.56
N ARG A 356 -2.94 9.77 -35.49
CA ARG A 356 -2.20 11.05 -35.36
C ARG A 356 -2.90 12.07 -34.47
N GLN A 357 -4.21 11.93 -34.26
CA GLN A 357 -4.96 12.75 -33.30
C GLN A 357 -4.70 12.26 -31.87
N GLU A 358 -4.79 10.94 -31.64
CA GLU A 358 -4.55 10.35 -30.32
C GLU A 358 -3.06 10.41 -29.93
N ARG A 359 -2.14 10.25 -30.90
CA ARG A 359 -0.69 10.39 -30.67
C ARG A 359 -0.01 11.26 -31.73
N PRO A 360 0.09 12.59 -31.50
CA PRO A 360 0.82 13.49 -32.39
C PRO A 360 2.26 13.01 -32.63
N GLY A 361 2.66 12.96 -33.91
CA GLY A 361 4.00 12.51 -34.32
C GLY A 361 4.17 10.99 -34.44
N THR A 362 3.10 10.20 -34.29
CA THR A 362 3.17 8.75 -34.57
C THR A 362 3.49 8.47 -36.05
N PRO A 363 4.34 7.47 -36.37
CA PRO A 363 4.59 7.05 -37.75
C PRO A 363 3.39 6.34 -38.40
N MET A 364 2.43 5.88 -37.59
CA MET A 364 1.22 5.21 -38.08
C MET A 364 0.35 6.22 -38.85
N PRO A 365 0.06 6.01 -40.15
CA PRO A 365 -0.71 6.96 -40.94
C PRO A 365 -2.20 6.90 -40.60
N GLU A 366 -2.94 7.95 -40.97
CA GLU A 366 -4.40 7.91 -40.99
C GLU A 366 -4.85 6.98 -42.13
N LEU A 367 -5.47 5.85 -41.77
CA LEU A 367 -5.91 4.81 -42.70
C LEU A 367 -7.39 4.94 -43.09
N GLY A 368 -8.12 5.88 -42.48
CA GLY A 368 -9.56 6.06 -42.71
C GLY A 368 -10.39 4.89 -42.17
N VAL A 369 -9.96 4.27 -41.07
CA VAL A 369 -10.69 3.18 -40.43
C VAL A 369 -11.99 3.74 -39.82
N SER A 370 -13.13 3.10 -40.10
CA SER A 370 -14.40 3.49 -39.50
C SER A 370 -14.42 3.13 -38.01
N ASP A 371 -15.17 3.86 -37.19
CA ASP A 371 -15.33 3.53 -35.77
C ASP A 371 -15.88 2.11 -35.55
N HIS A 372 -16.68 1.59 -36.49
CA HIS A 372 -17.20 0.24 -36.43
C HIS A 372 -16.09 -0.78 -36.65
N ASP A 373 -15.29 -0.62 -37.70
CA ASP A 373 -14.19 -1.54 -38.00
C ASP A 373 -13.08 -1.45 -36.96
N ALA A 374 -12.80 -0.27 -36.41
CA ALA A 374 -11.85 -0.10 -35.32
C ALA A 374 -12.27 -0.90 -34.06
N ARG A 375 -13.58 -0.96 -33.75
CA ARG A 375 -14.12 -1.80 -32.67
C ARG A 375 -13.95 -3.29 -32.95
N ASP A 376 -14.26 -3.72 -34.17
CA ASP A 376 -14.09 -5.12 -34.59
C ASP A 376 -12.59 -5.52 -34.52
N MET A 377 -11.68 -4.66 -35.02
CA MET A 377 -10.23 -4.88 -34.96
C MET A 377 -9.71 -4.94 -33.52
N ALA A 378 -10.12 -4.01 -32.66
CA ALA A 378 -9.76 -4.01 -31.24
C ALA A 378 -10.23 -5.32 -30.58
N ALA A 379 -11.46 -5.76 -30.84
CA ALA A 379 -11.99 -7.03 -30.34
C ALA A 379 -11.12 -8.23 -30.73
N TYR A 380 -10.62 -8.28 -31.97
CA TYR A 380 -9.65 -9.30 -32.39
C TYR A 380 -8.32 -9.18 -31.64
N LEU A 381 -7.74 -7.99 -31.56
CA LEU A 381 -6.42 -7.77 -30.94
C LEU A 381 -6.41 -8.12 -29.44
N TYR A 382 -7.53 -7.96 -28.73
CA TYR A 382 -7.66 -8.40 -27.33
C TYR A 382 -7.78 -9.93 -27.16
N THR A 383 -8.00 -10.69 -28.25
CA THR A 383 -7.89 -12.15 -28.20
C THR A 383 -6.42 -12.63 -28.14
N LEU A 384 -5.46 -11.75 -28.47
CA LEU A 384 -4.04 -12.05 -28.53
C LEU A 384 -3.40 -11.88 -27.14
N ARG A 385 -3.24 -13.00 -26.42
CA ARG A 385 -2.70 -13.06 -25.05
C ARG A 385 -1.29 -13.63 -24.99
#